data_AF-A0A0M3HI60-F1
#
_entry.id   AF-A0A0M3HI60-F1
#
_cell.length_a   1.000
_cell.length_b   1.000
_cell.length_c   1.000
_cell.angle_alpha   90.00
_cell.angle_beta   90.00
_cell.angle_gamma   90.00
#
_symmetry.space_group_name_H-M   'P 1'
#
loop_
_entity.id
_entity.type
_entity.pdbx_description
1 polymer ?
#
loop_
_entity_poly.entity_id
_entity_poly.type
_entity_poly.pdbx_seq_one_letter_code
_entity_poly.pdbx_strand_id
1 'polypeptide(L)'
;LQEIFGPVLTAYVYSDGDALKVVSQLKDATAFGLTGAVFAQNKEFLYKACDMLRDAVGNMYLNDKSTGSVVGQQPFGGARMSGKLDHAAFYKFV
;
A
#
# COMPACT_ATOMS: atom_id res chain seq x y z
N LEU A 1 -2.36 -6.23 -13.73
CA LEU A 1 -2.04 -7.25 -12.69
C LEU A 1 -3.32 -7.99 -12.33
N GLN A 2 -3.25 -9.30 -12.12
CA GLN A 2 -4.39 -10.16 -11.76
C GLN A 2 -4.19 -10.72 -10.35
N GLU A 3 -5.27 -10.91 -9.60
CA GLU A 3 -5.25 -11.57 -8.30
C GLU A 3 -5.21 -13.10 -8.46
N ILE A 4 -4.23 -13.76 -7.85
CA ILE A 4 -3.94 -15.19 -8.05
C ILE A 4 -4.50 -16.07 -6.91
N PHE A 5 -4.64 -15.54 -5.68
CA PHE A 5 -5.09 -16.29 -4.49
C PHE A 5 -4.29 -17.59 -4.21
N GLY A 6 -2.96 -17.53 -4.36
CA GLY A 6 -2.05 -18.63 -4.04
C GLY A 6 -0.70 -18.12 -3.55
N PRO A 7 0.22 -19.00 -3.13
CA PRO A 7 1.53 -18.63 -2.60
C PRO A 7 2.50 -18.21 -3.72
N VAL A 8 2.12 -17.19 -4.49
CA VAL A 8 2.87 -16.67 -5.64
C VAL A 8 3.25 -15.22 -5.36
N LEU A 9 4.55 -14.92 -5.40
CA LEU A 9 5.11 -13.58 -5.22
C LEU A 9 5.83 -13.15 -6.50
N THR A 10 5.52 -11.94 -6.98
CA THR A 10 6.23 -11.30 -8.09
C THR A 10 7.11 -10.18 -7.55
N ALA A 11 8.37 -10.12 -7.98
CA ALA A 11 9.30 -9.06 -7.64
C ALA A 11 9.64 -8.20 -8.88
N TYR A 12 9.77 -6.89 -8.67
CA TYR A 12 10.22 -5.94 -9.68
C TYR A 12 11.38 -5.13 -9.10
N VAL A 13 12.54 -5.16 -9.77
CA VAL A 13 13.75 -4.46 -9.35
C VAL A 13 13.86 -3.14 -10.11
N TYR A 14 14.21 -2.08 -9.39
CA TYR A 14 14.41 -0.74 -9.93
C TYR A 14 15.72 -0.15 -9.39
N SER A 15 16.26 0.86 -10.06
CA SER A 15 17.45 1.59 -9.60
C SER A 15 17.10 2.52 -8.44
N ASP A 16 17.96 2.68 -7.45
CA ASP A 16 17.69 3.50 -6.25
C ASP A 16 17.17 4.91 -6.57
N GLY A 17 17.74 5.56 -7.61
CA GLY A 17 17.31 6.90 -8.06
C GLY A 17 15.89 6.97 -8.63
N ASP A 18 15.32 5.83 -9.02
CA ASP A 18 13.97 5.71 -9.57
C ASP A 18 12.91 5.39 -8.51
N ALA A 19 13.26 5.26 -7.22
CA ALA A 19 12.33 4.80 -6.17
C ALA A 19 11.00 5.57 -6.15
N LEU A 20 11.05 6.91 -6.13
CA LEU A 20 9.84 7.74 -6.12
C LEU A 20 9.05 7.67 -7.43
N LYS A 21 9.73 7.46 -8.55
CA LYS A 21 9.08 7.26 -9.85
C LYS A 21 8.34 5.92 -9.88
N VAL A 22 8.90 4.88 -9.29
CA VAL A 22 8.19 3.59 -9.15
C VAL A 22 6.99 3.75 -8.22
N VAL A 23 7.13 4.45 -7.10
CA VAL A 23 6.00 4.73 -6.18
C VAL A 23 4.87 5.48 -6.90
N SER A 24 5.16 6.46 -7.76
CA SER A 24 4.11 7.16 -8.51
C SER A 24 3.40 6.25 -9.51
N GLN A 25 4.13 5.35 -10.16
CA GLN A 25 3.55 4.37 -11.09
C GLN A 25 2.66 3.34 -10.40
N LEU A 26 2.99 2.95 -9.16
CA LEU A 26 2.20 1.99 -8.39
C LEU A 26 0.79 2.48 -8.06
N LYS A 27 0.58 3.81 -7.96
CA LYS A 27 -0.72 4.40 -7.62
C LYS A 27 -1.84 3.87 -8.52
N ASP A 28 -1.59 3.71 -9.81
CA ASP A 28 -2.60 3.32 -10.81
C ASP A 28 -2.26 2.02 -11.55
N ALA A 29 -1.27 1.26 -11.07
CA ALA A 29 -0.83 0.02 -11.70
C ALA A 29 -1.85 -1.13 -11.64
N THR A 30 -2.84 -1.04 -10.73
CA THR A 30 -3.87 -2.07 -10.56
C THR A 30 -5.26 -1.48 -10.31
N ALA A 31 -6.28 -2.22 -10.72
CA ALA A 31 -7.68 -1.89 -10.44
C ALA A 31 -8.09 -2.13 -8.97
N PHE A 32 -7.21 -2.75 -8.17
CA PHE A 32 -7.45 -3.06 -6.75
C PHE A 32 -6.75 -2.02 -5.86
N GLY A 33 -7.29 -1.84 -4.65
CA GLY A 33 -6.80 -0.87 -3.68
C GLY A 33 -7.09 -1.29 -2.24
N LEU A 34 -6.70 -2.51 -1.86
CA LEU A 34 -6.98 -3.07 -0.54
C LEU A 34 -5.90 -2.71 0.49
N THR A 35 -4.70 -3.28 0.35
CA THR A 35 -3.58 -3.03 1.28
C THR A 35 -2.30 -2.67 0.55
N GLY A 36 -1.43 -1.92 1.20
CA GLY A 36 -0.07 -1.61 0.72
C GLY A 36 0.89 -1.42 1.88
N ALA A 37 2.19 -1.61 1.63
CA ALA A 37 3.21 -1.40 2.64
C ALA A 37 4.44 -0.68 2.05
N VAL A 38 5.06 0.19 2.84
CA VAL A 38 6.33 0.85 2.53
C VAL A 38 7.31 0.59 3.66
N PHE A 39 8.53 0.17 3.30
CA PHE A 39 9.62 -0.05 4.23
C PHE A 39 10.75 0.93 3.92
N ALA A 40 11.10 1.77 4.89
CA ALA A 40 12.28 2.64 4.82
C ALA A 40 12.64 3.16 6.21
N GLN A 41 13.92 3.44 6.43
CA GLN A 41 14.39 4.12 7.64
C GLN A 41 14.33 5.65 7.50
N ASN A 42 14.36 6.16 6.26
CA ASN A 42 14.21 7.59 6.00
C ASN A 42 12.74 8.00 6.18
N LYS A 43 12.49 8.81 7.21
CA LYS A 43 11.14 9.30 7.54
C LYS A 43 10.53 10.18 6.45
N GLU A 44 11.34 11.04 5.82
CA GLU A 44 10.86 11.91 4.74
C GLU A 44 10.39 11.08 3.53
N PHE A 45 11.15 10.04 3.19
CA PHE A 45 10.75 9.10 2.15
C PHE A 45 9.45 8.36 2.51
N LEU A 46 9.33 7.86 3.76
CA LEU A 46 8.11 7.20 4.22
C LEU A 46 6.88 8.09 4.06
N TYR A 47 6.94 9.32 4.59
CA TYR A 47 5.81 10.25 4.52
C TYR A 47 5.48 10.65 3.08
N LYS A 48 6.50 10.87 2.25
CA LYS A 48 6.30 11.19 0.83
C LYS A 48 5.64 10.04 0.06
N ALA A 49 6.13 8.82 0.22
CA ALA A 49 5.54 7.64 -0.42
C ALA A 49 4.10 7.39 0.07
N CYS A 50 3.89 7.57 1.38
CA CYS A 50 2.58 7.45 2.03
C CYS A 50 1.56 8.45 1.49
N ASP A 51 1.97 9.70 1.24
CA ASP A 51 1.12 10.74 0.66
C ASP A 51 0.80 10.43 -0.81
N MET A 52 1.81 10.02 -1.60
CA MET A 52 1.62 9.64 -3.00
C MET A 52 0.66 8.46 -3.19
N LEU A 53 0.66 7.51 -2.25
CA LEU A 53 -0.15 6.30 -2.27
C LEU A 53 -1.46 6.41 -1.47
N ARG A 54 -1.82 7.60 -0.97
CA ARG A 54 -3.03 7.81 -0.13
C ARG A 54 -4.30 7.24 -0.75
N ASP A 55 -4.46 7.40 -2.06
CA ASP A 55 -5.66 6.95 -2.79
C ASP A 55 -5.43 5.62 -3.54
N ALA A 56 -4.27 4.98 -3.34
CA ALA A 56 -3.94 3.72 -3.97
C ALA A 56 -4.50 2.53 -3.18
N VAL A 57 -4.59 2.63 -1.86
CA VAL A 57 -4.97 1.53 -0.95
C VAL A 57 -5.81 2.03 0.21
N GLY A 58 -6.73 1.19 0.72
CA GLY A 58 -7.53 1.50 1.91
C GLY A 58 -6.75 1.34 3.22
N ASN A 59 -5.80 0.40 3.27
CA ASN A 59 -4.92 0.18 4.43
C ASN A 59 -3.45 0.29 4.03
N MET A 60 -2.75 1.28 4.58
CA MET A 60 -1.31 1.48 4.37
C MET A 60 -0.51 1.15 5.64
N TYR A 61 0.55 0.39 5.47
CA TYR A 61 1.45 -0.05 6.54
C TYR A 61 2.84 0.55 6.33
N LEU A 62 3.39 1.15 7.36
CA LEU A 62 4.75 1.69 7.34
C LEU A 62 5.61 0.82 8.25
N ASN A 63 6.67 0.23 7.67
CA ASN A 63 7.56 -0.71 8.34
C ASN A 63 6.86 -1.93 8.98
N ASP A 64 5.74 -2.34 8.41
CA ASP A 64 5.01 -3.56 8.80
C ASP A 64 4.49 -4.27 7.54
N LYS A 65 4.23 -5.57 7.66
CA LYS A 65 3.64 -6.36 6.59
C LYS A 65 2.23 -5.85 6.28
N SER A 66 1.78 -6.02 5.03
CA SER A 66 0.47 -5.53 4.56
C SER A 66 -0.73 -6.38 5.01
N THR A 67 -0.58 -7.24 6.02
CA THR A 67 -1.59 -8.22 6.44
C THR A 67 -1.78 -8.22 7.96
N GLY A 68 -2.92 -8.76 8.41
CA GLY A 68 -3.18 -8.96 9.84
C GLY A 68 -3.74 -7.74 10.56
N SER A 69 -4.62 -6.97 9.91
CA SER A 69 -5.45 -5.97 10.60
C SER A 69 -6.19 -6.61 11.79
N VAL A 70 -6.17 -5.92 12.92
CA VAL A 70 -6.84 -6.31 14.15
C VAL A 70 -8.08 -5.44 14.34
N VAL A 71 -9.21 -6.09 14.62
CA VAL A 71 -10.48 -5.42 14.93
C VAL A 71 -10.28 -4.45 16.09
N GLY A 72 -10.76 -3.22 15.91
CA GLY A 72 -10.63 -2.14 16.91
C GLY A 72 -9.29 -1.41 16.90
N GLN A 73 -8.31 -1.83 16.10
CA GLN A 73 -7.05 -1.11 15.93
C GLN A 73 -6.85 -0.57 14.51
N GLN A 74 -7.06 -1.42 13.50
CA GLN A 74 -6.98 -1.04 12.09
C GLN A 74 -8.32 -1.35 11.42
N PRO A 75 -9.21 -0.36 11.23
CA PRO A 75 -10.34 -0.49 10.33
C PRO A 75 -9.86 -1.06 9.00
N PHE A 76 -10.52 -2.10 8.51
CA PHE A 76 -10.09 -2.82 7.32
C PHE A 76 -11.09 -2.62 6.19
N GLY A 77 -10.59 -2.25 5.02
CA GLY A 77 -11.37 -2.13 3.81
C GLY A 77 -10.51 -1.63 2.67
N GLY A 78 -11.01 -1.79 1.44
CA GLY A 78 -10.33 -1.33 0.23
C GLY A 78 -11.16 -0.33 -0.54
N ALA A 79 -10.51 0.36 -1.48
CA ALA A 79 -11.16 1.17 -2.49
C ALA A 79 -11.13 0.46 -3.86
N ARG A 80 -11.71 1.10 -4.88
CA ARG A 80 -11.73 0.60 -6.27
C ARG A 80 -12.44 -0.76 -6.37
N MET A 81 -11.89 -1.69 -7.15
CA MET A 81 -12.45 -3.05 -7.29
C MET A 81 -12.34 -3.88 -6.00
N SER A 82 -11.69 -3.38 -4.94
CA SER A 82 -11.56 -4.10 -3.66
C SER A 82 -12.77 -3.94 -2.73
N GLY A 83 -13.82 -3.21 -3.15
CA GLY A 83 -15.06 -3.04 -2.40
C GLY A 83 -15.26 -1.63 -1.85
N LYS A 84 -16.30 -1.45 -1.01
CA LYS A 84 -16.61 -0.16 -0.37
C LYS A 84 -15.69 0.11 0.82
N LEU A 85 -15.15 1.32 0.85
CA LEU A 85 -14.53 1.93 2.01
C LEU A 85 -15.49 2.99 2.56
N ASP A 86 -16.00 2.81 3.77
CA ASP A 86 -16.87 3.79 4.45
C ASP A 86 -16.06 4.78 5.32
N HIS A 87 -14.73 4.80 5.18
CA HIS A 87 -13.79 5.65 5.92
C HIS A 87 -12.61 6.06 5.02
N ALA A 88 -11.86 7.11 5.40
CA ALA A 88 -10.63 7.48 4.70
C ALA A 88 -9.55 6.38 4.85
N ALA A 89 -8.54 6.39 3.98
CA ALA A 89 -7.41 5.45 4.06
C ALA A 89 -6.81 5.45 5.47
N PHE A 90 -6.65 4.26 6.04
CA PHE A 90 -6.07 4.07 7.37
C PHE A 90 -4.57 3.84 7.28
N TYR A 91 -3.81 4.52 8.13
CA TYR A 91 -2.36 4.45 8.19
C TYR A 91 -1.90 3.85 9.52
N LYS A 92 -1.18 2.73 9.46
CA LYS A 92 -0.51 2.14 10.61
C LYS A 92 0.97 2.51 10.59
N PHE A 93 1.39 3.28 11.59
CA PHE A 93 2.80 3.54 11.87
C PHE A 93 3.30 2.51 12.86
N VAL A 94 4.39 1.81 12.51
CA VAL A 94 5.15 0.92 13.41
C VAL A 94 6.58 1.44 13.52
#